data_AF-A0AAN4Z6D5-F1
#
_entry.id   AF-A0AAN4Z6D5-F1
#
_cell.length_a   1.000
_cell.length_b   1.000
_cell.length_c   1.000
_cell.angle_alpha   90.00
_cell.angle_beta   90.00
_cell.angle_gamma   90.00
#
_symmetry.space_group_name_H-M   'P 1'
#
loop_
_entity.id
_entity.type
_entity.pdbx_description
1 polymer ?
#
loop_
_entity_poly.entity_id
_entity_poly.type
_entity_poly.pdbx_seq_one_letter_code
_entity_poly.pdbx_strand_id
1 'polypeptide(L)'
;WLVQEIPNFLFLAFYIIILTRLKSTSNPHFKSPFYSLFFTTGICGVISVISHMIAAKFIYIKQFEFIQRGSWIANQIGSLGSTIGKLFIVIHRFCVLRSGDIAENVRTSNKQIILEIFFTLFRDGVIVLHQMSIDGLIVILLVFLVSYRLFKMQKTFTNTSYVIYIIVAIVLTALTSRNLARLTSLAQVIFV
;
A
#
# COMPACT_ATOMS: atom_id res chain seq x y z
N TRP A 1 8.13 -23.17 -10.52
CA TRP A 1 8.43 -21.83 -9.98
C TRP A 1 8.34 -20.76 -11.07
N LEU A 2 9.19 -20.77 -12.11
CA LEU A 2 9.17 -19.74 -13.17
C LEU A 2 7.79 -19.54 -13.84
N VAL A 3 7.09 -20.64 -14.18
CA VAL A 3 5.78 -20.59 -14.85
C VAL A 3 4.70 -19.89 -13.99
N GLN A 4 4.80 -20.00 -12.66
CA GLN A 4 3.85 -19.37 -11.73
C GLN A 4 4.06 -17.86 -11.61
N GLU A 5 5.24 -17.35 -11.96
CA GLU A 5 5.57 -15.92 -11.89
C GLU A 5 5.25 -15.16 -13.17
N ILE A 6 5.02 -15.86 -14.30
CA ILE A 6 4.68 -15.22 -15.59
C ILE A 6 3.48 -14.27 -15.46
N PRO A 7 2.36 -14.64 -14.82
CA PRO A 7 1.23 -13.72 -14.63
C PRO A 7 1.61 -12.47 -13.83
N ASN A 8 2.45 -12.61 -12.80
CA ASN A 8 2.88 -11.49 -11.96
C ASN A 8 3.67 -10.45 -12.77
N PHE A 9 4.60 -10.90 -13.63
CA PHE A 9 5.34 -10.00 -14.52
C PHE A 9 4.42 -9.28 -15.51
N LEU A 10 3.48 -10.00 -16.10
CA LEU A 10 2.55 -9.47 -17.08
C LEU A 10 1.63 -8.41 -16.44
N PHE A 11 1.02 -8.72 -15.29
CA PHE A 11 0.19 -7.76 -14.56
C PHE A 11 0.99 -6.55 -14.07
N LEU A 12 2.21 -6.75 -13.60
CA LEU A 12 3.10 -5.66 -13.20
C LEU A 12 3.40 -4.72 -14.37
N ALA A 13 3.73 -5.27 -15.55
CA ALA A 13 4.01 -4.47 -16.74
C ALA A 13 2.79 -3.65 -17.16
N PHE A 14 1.60 -4.27 -17.22
CA PHE A 14 0.36 -3.54 -17.51
C PHE A 14 0.07 -2.45 -16.48
N TYR A 15 0.30 -2.74 -15.20
CA TYR A 15 0.07 -1.78 -14.14
C TYR A 15 1.01 -0.58 -14.23
N ILE A 16 2.30 -0.80 -14.52
CA ILE A 16 3.28 0.27 -14.75
C ILE A 16 2.90 1.13 -15.96
N ILE A 17 2.40 0.52 -17.05
CA ILE A 17 1.91 1.26 -18.22
C ILE A 17 0.75 2.17 -17.83
N ILE A 18 -0.22 1.67 -17.07
CA ILE A 18 -1.36 2.46 -16.59
C ILE A 18 -0.89 3.63 -15.71
N LEU A 19 -0.01 3.38 -14.74
CA LEU A 19 0.53 4.43 -13.87
C LEU A 19 1.29 5.51 -14.66
N THR A 20 2.11 5.10 -15.63
CA THR A 20 2.84 6.00 -16.52
C THR A 20 1.89 6.86 -17.34
N ARG A 21 0.84 6.25 -17.92
CA ARG A 21 -0.17 6.97 -18.70
C ARG A 21 -0.97 7.95 -17.86
N LEU A 22 -1.38 7.57 -16.65
CA LEU A 22 -2.06 8.46 -15.71
C LEU A 22 -1.20 9.68 -15.38
N LYS A 23 0.09 9.48 -15.07
CA LYS A 23 1.02 10.59 -14.76
C LYS A 23 1.31 11.49 -15.97
N SER A 24 1.37 10.92 -17.16
CA SER A 24 1.68 11.65 -18.39
C SER A 24 0.51 12.48 -18.94
N THR A 25 -0.71 12.27 -18.44
CA THR A 25 -1.89 12.95 -18.99
C THR A 25 -1.92 14.41 -18.56
N SER A 26 -2.14 15.33 -19.51
CA SER A 26 -2.15 16.77 -19.26
C SER A 26 -3.45 17.28 -18.64
N ASN A 27 -4.52 16.48 -18.68
CA ASN A 27 -5.85 16.87 -18.20
C ASN A 27 -5.82 17.18 -16.68
N PRO A 28 -6.30 18.36 -16.24
CA PRO A 28 -6.27 18.79 -14.84
C PRO A 28 -7.04 17.84 -13.90
N HIS A 29 -8.01 17.09 -14.41
CA HIS A 29 -8.74 16.09 -13.62
C HIS A 29 -7.82 15.01 -13.04
N PHE A 30 -6.75 14.61 -13.74
CA PHE A 30 -5.78 13.62 -13.22
C PHE A 30 -4.79 14.20 -12.21
N LYS A 31 -4.83 15.51 -11.98
CA LYS A 31 -4.05 16.18 -10.93
C LYS A 31 -4.84 16.30 -9.63
N SER A 32 -6.04 15.74 -9.58
CA SER A 32 -6.85 15.72 -8.38
C SER A 32 -6.17 14.88 -7.28
N PRO A 33 -6.45 15.15 -6.01
CA PRO A 33 -5.77 14.44 -4.95
C PRO A 33 -6.08 12.96 -4.87
N PHE A 34 -7.27 12.54 -5.32
CA PHE A 34 -7.60 11.14 -5.49
C PHE A 34 -6.57 10.43 -6.39
N TYR A 35 -6.20 11.03 -7.53
CA TYR A 35 -5.21 10.44 -8.44
C TYR A 35 -3.80 10.47 -7.87
N SER A 36 -3.46 11.49 -7.07
CA SER A 36 -2.18 11.54 -6.36
C SER A 36 -2.03 10.40 -5.34
N LEU A 37 -3.09 10.15 -4.55
CA LEU A 37 -3.15 9.01 -3.63
C LEU A 37 -3.12 7.68 -4.38
N PHE A 38 -3.91 7.55 -5.45
CA PHE A 38 -3.92 6.36 -6.31
C PHE A 38 -2.53 6.05 -6.89
N PHE A 39 -1.84 7.08 -7.39
CA PHE A 39 -0.51 6.94 -7.97
C PHE A 39 0.53 6.53 -6.92
N THR A 40 0.52 7.16 -5.74
CA THR A 40 1.43 6.83 -4.64
C THR A 40 1.21 5.40 -4.15
N THR A 41 -0.05 5.03 -3.91
CA THR A 41 -0.46 3.66 -3.54
C THR A 41 -0.01 2.64 -4.58
N GLY A 42 -0.07 3.00 -5.86
CA GLY A 42 0.36 2.18 -6.97
C GLY A 42 1.87 1.98 -7.02
N ILE A 43 2.66 3.03 -6.78
CA ILE A 43 4.12 2.91 -6.66
C ILE A 43 4.48 1.96 -5.52
N CYS A 44 3.87 2.09 -4.34
CA CYS A 44 4.09 1.18 -3.22
C CYS A 44 3.79 -0.28 -3.60
N GLY A 45 2.69 -0.51 -4.34
CA GLY A 45 2.35 -1.83 -4.88
C GLY A 45 3.40 -2.39 -5.84
N VAL A 46 3.90 -1.56 -6.77
CA VAL A 46 4.97 -1.94 -7.71
C VAL A 46 6.26 -2.30 -6.97
N ILE A 47 6.67 -1.48 -6.00
CA ILE A 47 7.84 -1.74 -5.16
C ILE A 47 7.68 -3.08 -4.43
N SER A 48 6.50 -3.36 -3.88
CA SER A 48 6.21 -4.62 -3.20
C SER A 48 6.41 -5.83 -4.11
N VAL A 49 5.79 -5.83 -5.30
CA VAL A 49 5.89 -6.96 -6.23
C VAL A 49 7.33 -7.17 -6.71
N ILE A 50 8.02 -6.11 -7.15
CA ILE A 50 9.39 -6.21 -7.65
C ILE A 50 10.32 -6.77 -6.56
N SER A 51 10.25 -6.20 -5.36
CA SER A 51 11.11 -6.62 -4.25
C SER A 51 10.79 -8.03 -3.77
N HIS A 52 9.53 -8.46 -3.80
CA HIS A 52 9.18 -9.86 -3.55
C HIS A 52 9.82 -10.81 -4.59
N MET A 53 9.74 -10.46 -5.87
CA MET A 53 10.33 -11.26 -6.95
C MET A 53 11.85 -11.37 -6.82
N ILE A 54 12.51 -10.29 -6.44
CA ILE A 54 13.95 -10.28 -6.15
C ILE A 54 14.22 -11.19 -4.94
N ALA A 55 13.55 -10.96 -3.81
CA ALA A 55 13.74 -11.72 -2.58
C ALA A 55 13.53 -13.23 -2.75
N ALA A 56 12.59 -13.64 -3.60
CA ALA A 56 12.27 -15.04 -3.85
C ALA A 56 13.26 -15.73 -4.82
N LYS A 57 13.95 -14.99 -5.68
CA LYS A 57 14.96 -15.53 -6.62
C LYS A 57 16.33 -15.75 -5.98
N PHE A 58 16.70 -14.91 -5.01
CA PHE A 58 17.95 -15.09 -4.28
C PHE A 58 17.80 -16.24 -3.27
N ILE A 59 18.16 -17.46 -3.68
CA ILE A 59 18.41 -18.59 -2.79
C ILE A 59 19.54 -18.16 -1.84
N TYR A 60 19.44 -18.52 -0.55
CA TYR A 60 20.29 -18.02 0.55
C TYR A 60 21.79 -18.22 0.26
N ILE A 61 22.40 -17.25 -0.38
CA ILE A 61 23.84 -17.14 -0.62
C ILE A 61 24.32 -16.05 0.34
N LYS A 62 25.21 -16.41 1.27
CA LYS A 62 25.71 -15.51 2.33
C LYS A 62 26.19 -14.16 1.80
N GLN A 63 26.79 -14.13 0.61
CA GLN A 63 27.28 -12.90 -0.05
C GLN A 63 26.16 -11.93 -0.46
N PHE A 64 24.94 -12.43 -0.69
CA PHE A 64 23.78 -11.63 -1.11
C PHE A 64 22.73 -11.45 -0.01
N GLU A 65 23.07 -11.79 1.25
CA GLU A 65 22.16 -11.68 2.39
C GLU A 65 21.62 -10.25 2.57
N PHE A 66 22.46 -9.23 2.35
CA PHE A 66 22.03 -7.83 2.42
C PHE A 66 20.95 -7.50 1.38
N ILE A 67 21.11 -7.97 0.14
CA ILE A 67 20.15 -7.73 -0.96
C ILE A 67 18.83 -8.43 -0.64
N GLN A 68 18.90 -9.69 -0.17
CA GLN A 68 17.72 -10.46 0.18
C GLN A 68 16.95 -9.79 1.34
N ARG A 69 17.64 -9.39 2.41
CA ARG A 69 17.04 -8.67 3.54
C ARG A 69 16.44 -7.34 3.10
N GLY A 70 17.19 -6.53 2.35
CA GLY A 70 16.72 -5.26 1.79
C GLY A 70 15.48 -5.42 0.92
N SER A 71 15.42 -6.49 0.12
CA SER A 71 14.26 -6.81 -0.72
C SER A 71 13.04 -7.22 0.11
N TRP A 72 13.21 -8.00 1.17
CA TRP A 72 12.10 -8.31 2.08
C TRP A 72 11.55 -7.07 2.79
N ILE A 73 12.43 -6.15 3.17
CA ILE A 73 12.05 -4.88 3.80
C ILE A 73 11.28 -4.01 2.82
N ALA A 74 11.82 -3.82 1.62
CA ALA A 74 11.14 -3.06 0.55
C ALA A 74 9.77 -3.66 0.21
N ASN A 75 9.65 -5.00 0.26
CA ASN A 75 8.37 -5.68 0.03
C ASN A 75 7.34 -5.33 1.09
N GLN A 76 7.75 -5.32 2.36
CA GLN A 76 6.86 -5.05 3.48
C GLN A 76 6.42 -3.58 3.48
N ILE A 77 7.35 -2.65 3.26
CA ILE A 77 7.05 -1.22 3.10
C ILE A 77 6.08 -1.01 1.94
N GLY A 78 6.35 -1.61 0.78
CA GLY A 78 5.48 -1.49 -0.39
C GLY A 78 4.08 -2.05 -0.15
N SER A 79 4.00 -3.22 0.48
CA SER A 79 2.73 -3.92 0.75
C SER A 79 1.86 -3.15 1.76
N LEU A 80 2.46 -2.69 2.85
CA LEU A 80 1.78 -1.90 3.88
C LEU A 80 1.40 -0.52 3.35
N GLY A 81 2.32 0.17 2.67
CA GLY A 81 2.04 1.44 2.01
C GLY A 81 0.86 1.31 1.04
N SER A 82 0.86 0.27 0.19
CA SER A 82 -0.26 0.04 -0.73
C SER A 82 -1.58 -0.24 0.00
N THR A 83 -1.55 -0.90 1.15
CA THR A 83 -2.75 -1.20 1.95
C THR A 83 -3.31 0.04 2.63
N ILE A 84 -2.43 0.84 3.25
CA ILE A 84 -2.78 2.10 3.91
C ILE A 84 -3.26 3.13 2.88
N GLY A 85 -2.59 3.25 1.73
CA GLY A 85 -3.02 4.13 0.65
C GLY A 85 -4.40 3.77 0.10
N LYS A 86 -4.71 2.47 -0.07
CA LYS A 86 -6.07 2.02 -0.41
C LYS A 86 -7.09 2.41 0.66
N LEU A 87 -6.73 2.33 1.95
CA LEU A 87 -7.61 2.77 3.03
C LEU A 87 -7.88 4.28 2.94
N PHE A 88 -6.85 5.10 2.74
CA PHE A 88 -7.00 6.54 2.55
C PHE A 88 -7.84 6.88 1.33
N ILE A 89 -7.70 6.14 0.23
CA ILE A 89 -8.53 6.33 -0.97
C ILE A 89 -10.02 6.09 -0.65
N VAL A 90 -10.36 5.04 0.10
CA VAL A 90 -11.76 4.76 0.47
C VAL A 90 -12.30 5.84 1.40
N ILE A 91 -11.52 6.26 2.40
CA ILE A 91 -11.90 7.36 3.31
C ILE A 91 -12.10 8.66 2.53
N HIS A 92 -11.18 8.99 1.63
CA HIS A 92 -11.25 10.18 0.78
C HIS A 92 -12.54 10.18 -0.06
N ARG A 93 -12.82 9.08 -0.77
CA ARG A 93 -14.05 8.93 -1.57
C ARG A 93 -15.31 9.11 -0.73
N PHE A 94 -15.35 8.51 0.46
CA PHE A 94 -16.48 8.68 1.36
C PHE A 94 -16.65 10.15 1.78
N CYS A 95 -15.57 10.85 2.12
CA CYS A 95 -15.60 12.26 2.49
C CYS A 95 -16.11 13.15 1.35
N VAL A 96 -15.58 12.97 0.12
CA VAL A 96 -16.01 13.73 -1.06
C VAL A 96 -17.50 13.52 -1.36
N LEU A 97 -17.98 12.27 -1.31
CA LEU A 97 -19.40 11.99 -1.57
C LEU A 97 -20.32 12.42 -0.42
N ARG A 98 -19.79 12.61 0.79
CA ARG A 98 -20.54 13.12 1.92
C ARG A 98 -20.64 14.65 1.93
N SER A 99 -19.65 15.37 1.43
CA SER A 99 -19.63 16.84 1.46
C SER A 99 -20.65 17.50 0.53
N GLY A 100 -21.25 16.77 -0.41
CA GLY A 100 -22.18 17.32 -1.40
C GLY A 100 -21.49 18.17 -2.48
N ASP A 101 -20.34 18.76 -2.17
CA ASP A 101 -19.41 19.34 -3.13
C ASP A 101 -18.75 18.23 -3.95
N ILE A 102 -19.23 18.05 -5.19
CA ILE A 102 -18.63 17.15 -6.19
C ILE A 102 -17.27 17.69 -6.65
N ALA A 103 -17.04 19.00 -6.52
CA ALA A 103 -15.73 19.59 -6.71
C ALA A 103 -14.83 19.15 -5.55
N GLU A 104 -13.74 18.43 -5.85
CA GLU A 104 -12.66 18.09 -4.91
C GLU A 104 -11.90 19.37 -4.50
N ASN A 105 -12.58 20.32 -3.85
CA ASN A 105 -12.00 21.53 -3.26
C ASN A 105 -11.46 21.24 -1.84
N VAL A 106 -11.71 20.02 -1.35
CA VAL A 106 -11.06 19.50 -0.15
C VAL A 106 -9.59 19.31 -0.49
N ARG A 107 -8.80 20.30 -0.12
CA ARG A 107 -7.34 20.29 -0.13
C ARG A 107 -6.85 19.17 0.78
N THR A 108 -6.89 17.93 0.33
CA THR A 108 -6.08 16.85 0.88
C THR A 108 -4.64 17.29 0.71
N SER A 109 -4.14 17.83 1.80
CA SER A 109 -2.83 18.39 1.91
C SER A 109 -1.81 17.29 1.61
N ASN A 110 -0.73 17.63 0.90
CA ASN A 110 0.48 16.79 0.78
C ASN A 110 0.91 16.16 2.12
N LYS A 111 0.51 16.75 3.26
CA LYS A 111 0.62 16.19 4.61
C LYS A 111 0.06 14.77 4.77
N GLN A 112 -1.02 14.39 4.09
CA GLN A 112 -1.58 13.03 4.20
C GLN A 112 -0.70 11.99 3.52
N ILE A 113 -0.14 12.32 2.35
CA ILE A 113 0.83 11.47 1.64
C ILE A 113 2.11 11.34 2.47
N ILE A 114 2.60 12.45 3.04
CA ILE A 114 3.76 12.44 3.92
C ILE A 114 3.51 11.57 5.17
N LEU A 115 2.31 11.64 5.75
CA LEU A 115 1.94 10.83 6.91
C LEU A 115 1.89 9.33 6.59
N GLU A 116 1.33 8.96 5.43
CA GLU A 116 1.30 7.58 4.94
C GLU A 116 2.72 7.01 4.77
N ILE A 117 3.60 7.76 4.11
CA ILE A 117 5.00 7.38 3.91
C ILE A 117 5.72 7.30 5.25
N PHE A 118 5.54 8.28 6.13
CA PHE A 118 6.20 8.33 7.44
C PHE A 118 5.79 7.17 8.33
N PHE A 119 4.50 6.86 8.43
CA PHE A 119 4.00 5.77 9.27
C PHE A 119 4.53 4.40 8.80
N THR A 120 4.58 4.20 7.48
CA THR A 120 5.09 2.96 6.87
C THR A 120 6.59 2.80 7.12
N LEU A 121 7.38 3.87 6.88
CA LEU A 121 8.84 3.85 7.08
C LEU A 121 9.23 3.73 8.56
N PHE A 122 8.53 4.42 9.47
CA PHE A 122 8.82 4.36 10.90
C PHE A 122 8.61 2.96 11.47
N ARG A 123 7.51 2.29 11.09
CA ARG A 123 7.21 0.93 11.55
C ARG A 123 8.27 -0.07 11.09
N ASP A 124 8.54 -0.11 9.78
CA ASP A 124 9.43 -1.13 9.22
C ASP A 124 10.89 -0.83 9.55
N GLY A 125 11.29 0.45 9.67
CA GLY A 125 12.62 0.84 10.11
C GLY A 125 13.00 0.30 11.50
N VAL A 126 12.07 0.30 12.45
CA VAL A 126 12.32 -0.24 13.81
C VAL A 126 12.59 -1.75 13.77
N ILE A 127 11.86 -2.50 12.93
CA ILE A 127 12.03 -3.96 12.80
C ILE A 127 13.41 -4.28 12.20
N VAL A 128 13.86 -3.48 11.23
CA VAL A 128 15.14 -3.69 10.54
C VAL A 128 16.34 -3.41 11.43
N LEU A 129 16.31 -2.30 12.17
CA LEU A 129 17.40 -1.93 13.09
C LEU A 129 17.61 -3.00 14.15
N HIS A 130 16.55 -3.66 14.60
CA HIS A 130 16.63 -4.74 15.59
C HIS A 130 17.23 -6.04 15.03
N GLN A 131 17.12 -6.29 13.72
CA GLN A 131 17.69 -7.48 13.07
C GLN A 131 19.17 -7.33 12.70
N MET A 132 19.70 -6.10 12.63
CA MET A 132 21.10 -5.84 12.27
C MET A 132 22.06 -5.83 13.46
N SER A 133 21.58 -5.72 14.71
CA SER A 133 22.47 -5.56 15.87
C SER A 133 23.01 -6.87 16.47
N ILE A 134 22.80 -8.02 15.82
CA ILE A 134 23.04 -9.32 16.44
C ILE A 134 24.11 -10.10 15.68
N ASP A 135 25.38 -9.75 15.93
CA ASP A 135 26.55 -10.50 15.46
C ASP A 135 27.23 -11.21 16.64
N GLY A 136 27.20 -12.55 16.64
CA GLY A 136 27.94 -13.39 17.59
C GLY A 136 27.63 -14.89 17.48
N LEU A 137 28.64 -15.75 17.61
CA LEU A 137 28.59 -17.20 17.32
C LEU A 137 27.71 -18.02 18.29
N ILE A 138 27.53 -17.57 19.54
CA ILE A 138 26.60 -18.18 20.53
C ILE A 138 25.14 -17.75 20.27
N VAL A 139 24.95 -16.82 19.34
CA VAL A 139 23.69 -16.14 19.11
C VAL A 139 22.87 -16.81 18.01
N ILE A 140 23.32 -17.89 17.35
CA ILE A 140 22.56 -18.51 16.25
C ILE A 140 21.18 -19.02 16.72
N LEU A 141 21.08 -19.69 17.86
CA LEU A 141 19.79 -20.18 18.39
C LEU A 141 18.89 -19.01 18.87
N LEU A 142 19.49 -18.01 19.51
CA LEU A 142 18.78 -16.82 20.00
C LEU A 142 18.32 -15.92 18.84
N VAL A 143 19.15 -15.75 17.79
CA VAL A 143 18.84 -15.09 16.51
C VAL A 143 17.71 -15.82 15.83
N PHE A 144 17.73 -17.16 15.79
CA PHE A 144 16.66 -17.93 15.15
C PHE A 144 15.33 -17.74 15.89
N LEU A 145 15.36 -17.77 17.23
CA LEU A 145 14.16 -17.57 18.06
C LEU A 145 13.61 -16.14 17.98
N VAL A 146 14.48 -15.13 18.03
CA VAL A 146 14.14 -13.70 17.90
C VAL A 146 13.63 -13.40 16.49
N SER A 147 14.31 -13.91 15.46
CA SER A 147 13.89 -13.75 14.06
C SER A 147 12.55 -14.42 13.79
N TYR A 148 12.33 -15.62 14.32
CA TYR A 148 11.05 -16.31 14.20
C TYR A 148 9.91 -15.54 14.89
N ARG A 149 10.15 -15.04 16.12
CA ARG A 149 9.15 -14.26 16.86
C ARG A 149 8.81 -12.94 16.15
N LEU A 150 9.82 -12.23 15.65
CA LEU A 150 9.64 -10.98 14.90
C LEU A 150 8.89 -11.23 13.59
N PHE A 151 9.26 -12.27 12.83
CA PHE A 151 8.57 -12.65 11.60
C PHE A 151 7.10 -13.01 11.86
N LYS A 152 6.83 -13.78 12.92
CA LYS A 152 5.47 -14.11 13.34
C LYS A 152 4.68 -12.87 13.74
N MET A 153 5.27 -11.97 14.52
CA MET A 153 4.64 -10.69 14.89
C MET A 153 4.33 -9.85 13.64
N GLN A 154 5.30 -9.70 12.73
CA GLN A 154 5.12 -8.96 11.49
C GLN A 154 3.97 -9.52 10.66
N LYS A 155 3.92 -10.84 10.48
CA LYS A 155 2.83 -11.53 9.75
C LYS A 155 1.48 -11.28 10.42
N THR A 156 1.40 -11.38 11.75
CA THR A 156 0.17 -11.10 12.49
C THR A 156 -0.28 -9.66 12.27
N PHE A 157 0.62 -8.68 12.41
CA PHE A 157 0.28 -7.27 12.20
C PHE A 157 -0.19 -6.97 10.78
N THR A 158 0.50 -7.50 9.77
CA THR A 158 0.12 -7.32 8.36
C THR A 158 -1.25 -7.96 8.07
N ASN A 159 -1.52 -9.14 8.61
CA ASN A 159 -2.84 -9.75 8.53
C ASN A 159 -3.92 -8.90 9.22
N THR A 160 -3.65 -8.40 10.42
CA THR A 160 -4.57 -7.52 11.14
C THR A 160 -4.85 -6.24 10.35
N SER A 161 -3.84 -5.62 9.72
CA SER A 161 -4.05 -4.42 8.90
C SER A 161 -4.92 -4.70 7.68
N TYR A 162 -4.79 -5.88 7.05
CA TYR A 162 -5.68 -6.27 5.95
C TYR A 162 -7.12 -6.47 6.40
N VAL A 163 -7.33 -7.12 7.55
CA VAL A 163 -8.67 -7.32 8.11
C VAL A 163 -9.32 -5.98 8.44
N ILE A 164 -8.60 -5.07 9.09
CA ILE A 164 -9.09 -3.72 9.38
C ILE A 164 -9.44 -2.99 8.08
N TYR A 165 -8.55 -3.02 7.08
CA TYR A 165 -8.82 -2.41 5.78
C TYR A 165 -10.10 -2.95 5.14
N ILE A 166 -10.30 -4.27 5.12
CA ILE A 166 -11.48 -4.90 4.52
C ILE A 166 -12.76 -4.45 5.25
N ILE A 167 -12.77 -4.49 6.59
CA ILE A 167 -13.94 -4.08 7.38
C ILE A 167 -14.29 -2.62 7.12
N VAL A 168 -13.30 -1.73 7.21
CA VAL A 168 -13.51 -0.29 6.97
C VAL A 168 -13.96 -0.04 5.53
N ALA A 169 -13.37 -0.74 4.55
CA ALA A 169 -13.75 -0.61 3.15
C ALA A 169 -15.22 -0.99 2.93
N ILE A 170 -15.66 -2.14 3.45
CA ILE A 170 -17.06 -2.59 3.33
C ILE A 170 -18.02 -1.57 3.96
N VAL A 171 -17.74 -1.13 5.19
CA VAL A 171 -18.59 -0.17 5.90
C VAL A 171 -18.68 1.15 5.14
N LEU A 172 -17.54 1.72 4.73
CA LEU A 172 -17.51 2.99 4.01
C LEU A 172 -18.15 2.87 2.62
N THR A 173 -17.96 1.76 1.90
CA THR A 173 -18.63 1.53 0.62
C THR A 173 -20.15 1.46 0.79
N ALA A 174 -20.66 0.78 1.82
CA ALA A 174 -22.09 0.73 2.10
C ALA A 174 -22.68 2.09 2.50
N LEU A 175 -21.94 2.91 3.25
CA LEU A 175 -22.35 4.28 3.57
C LEU A 175 -22.30 5.18 2.32
N THR A 176 -21.29 5.00 1.49
CA THR A 176 -21.11 5.75 0.25
C THR A 176 -22.23 5.46 -0.75
N SER A 177 -22.66 4.21 -0.91
CA SER A 177 -23.77 3.86 -1.80
C SER A 177 -25.10 4.47 -1.34
N ARG A 178 -25.35 4.56 -0.03
CA ARG A 178 -26.51 5.25 0.54
C ARG A 178 -26.49 6.75 0.24
N ASN A 179 -25.33 7.40 0.39
CA ASN A 179 -25.20 8.82 0.07
C ASN A 179 -25.39 9.09 -1.42
N LEU A 180 -24.85 8.22 -2.28
CA LEU A 180 -25.04 8.30 -3.72
C LEU A 180 -26.53 8.19 -4.10
N ALA A 181 -27.27 7.23 -3.55
CA ALA A 181 -28.70 7.08 -3.80
C ALA A 181 -29.50 8.34 -3.39
N ARG A 182 -29.14 8.96 -2.25
CA ARG A 182 -29.74 10.24 -1.82
C ARG A 182 -29.45 11.38 -2.80
N LEU A 183 -28.18 11.54 -3.20
CA LEU A 183 -27.78 12.54 -4.19
C LEU A 183 -28.51 12.36 -5.52
N THR A 184 -28.66 11.12 -6.00
CA THR A 184 -29.42 10.81 -7.22
C THR A 184 -30.89 11.20 -7.09
N SER A 185 -31.54 10.91 -5.94
CA SER A 185 -32.93 11.30 -5.72
C SER A 185 -33.13 12.82 -5.70
N LEU A 186 -32.20 13.58 -5.11
CA LEU A 186 -32.24 15.04 -5.09
C LEU A 186 -32.01 15.63 -6.49
N ALA A 187 -31.07 15.09 -7.26
CA ALA A 187 -30.82 15.53 -8.62
C ALA A 187 -32.07 15.35 -9.51
N GLN A 188 -32.75 14.21 -9.40
CA GLN A 188 -33.99 13.96 -10.17
C GLN A 188 -35.10 14.99 -9.87
N VAL A 189 -35.21 15.46 -8.63
CA VAL A 189 -36.21 16.48 -8.26
C VAL A 189 -35.87 17.87 -8.83
N ILE A 190 -34.58 18.20 -8.99
CA ILE A 190 -34.17 19.52 -9.51
C ILE A 190 -34.33 19.62 -11.03
N PHE A 191 -34.23 18.50 -11.75
CA PHE A 191 -34.29 18.47 -13.22
C PHE A 191 -35.71 18.20 -13.78
N VAL A 192 -36.73 18.11 -12.93
CA VAL A 192 -38.16 18.03 -13.30
C VAL A 192 -38.82 19.35 -13.00
#